data_AF-A0A246EFN6-F1
#
_entry.id   AF-A0A246EFN6-F1
#
_cell.length_a   1.000
_cell.length_b   1.000
_cell.length_c   1.000
_cell.angle_alpha   90.00
_cell.angle_beta   90.00
_cell.angle_gamma   90.00
#
_symmetry.space_group_name_H-M   'P 1'
#
loop_
_entity.id
_entity.type
_entity.pdbx_description
1 polymer ?
#
loop_
_entity_poly.entity_id
_entity_poly.type
_entity_poly.pdbx_seq_one_letter_code
_entity_poly.pdbx_strand_id
1 'polypeptide(L)'
;MENLKIITTDEFLEKFDNDTLEDEDLEAIYFQKTFEDTNNSYWEEVENGEYYIIFKIVINNFLERYFIKTYYETGPIFEVKYKR
;
A
#
# COMPACT_ATOMS: atom_id res chain seq x y z
N MET A 1 -20.79 -9.49 1.63
CA MET A 1 -19.46 -8.86 1.45
C MET A 1 -19.15 -9.03 -0.02
N GLU A 2 -19.10 -7.94 -0.76
CA GLU A 2 -18.59 -7.96 -2.14
C GLU A 2 -17.17 -8.53 -2.13
N ASN A 3 -16.78 -9.21 -3.20
CA ASN A 3 -15.41 -9.67 -3.36
C ASN A 3 -14.52 -8.43 -3.51
N LEU A 4 -13.94 -7.99 -2.41
CA LEU A 4 -12.96 -6.90 -2.41
C LEU A 4 -11.85 -7.24 -3.40
N LYS A 5 -11.55 -6.30 -4.28
CA LYS A 5 -10.45 -6.39 -5.24
C LYS A 5 -9.16 -6.79 -4.52
N ILE A 6 -8.44 -7.78 -5.01
CA ILE A 6 -7.08 -8.09 -4.53
C ILE A 6 -6.12 -7.24 -5.36
N ILE A 7 -5.26 -6.46 -4.69
CA ILE A 7 -4.23 -5.65 -5.33
C ILE A 7 -2.86 -6.25 -5.03
N THR A 8 -2.06 -6.43 -6.07
CA THR A 8 -0.67 -6.90 -5.92
C THR A 8 0.26 -5.74 -5.54
N THR A 9 1.41 -6.05 -4.94
CA THR A 9 2.44 -5.04 -4.65
C THR A 9 2.93 -4.32 -5.91
N ASP A 10 3.09 -5.03 -7.03
CA ASP A 10 3.52 -4.44 -8.31
C ASP A 10 2.43 -3.52 -8.91
N GLU A 11 1.16 -3.94 -8.89
CA GLU A 11 0.03 -3.10 -9.37
C GLU A 11 -0.11 -1.83 -8.52
N PHE A 12 -0.01 -1.96 -7.19
CA PHE A 12 -0.06 -0.81 -6.30
C PHE A 12 1.05 0.19 -6.61
N LEU A 13 2.29 -0.26 -6.76
CA LEU A 13 3.43 0.62 -7.08
C LEU A 13 3.23 1.32 -8.42
N GLU A 14 2.80 0.60 -9.46
CA GLU A 14 2.52 1.18 -10.77
C GLU A 14 1.43 2.25 -10.70
N LYS A 15 0.31 1.96 -10.05
CA LYS A 15 -0.77 2.93 -9.89
C LYS A 15 -0.38 4.13 -9.04
N PHE A 16 0.34 3.90 -7.94
CA PHE A 16 0.82 4.96 -7.05
C PHE A 16 1.79 5.90 -7.77
N ASP A 17 2.75 5.36 -8.53
CA ASP A 17 3.76 6.16 -9.23
C ASP A 17 3.18 6.96 -10.42
N ASN A 18 2.05 6.52 -10.96
CA ASN A 18 1.35 7.21 -12.05
C ASN A 18 0.19 8.10 -11.57
N ASP A 19 -0.03 8.23 -10.26
CA ASP A 19 -1.18 8.93 -9.67
C ASP A 19 -2.54 8.41 -10.19
N THR A 20 -2.66 7.09 -10.38
CA THR A 20 -3.87 6.41 -10.92
C THR A 20 -4.54 5.43 -9.94
N LEU A 21 -4.30 5.58 -8.64
CA LEU A 21 -5.07 4.85 -7.63
C LEU A 21 -6.53 5.32 -7.63
N GLU A 22 -7.45 4.35 -7.73
CA GLU A 22 -8.89 4.55 -7.69
C GLU A 22 -9.43 4.31 -6.28
N ASP A 23 -10.63 4.83 -5.98
CA ASP A 23 -11.26 4.64 -4.66
C ASP A 23 -11.40 3.15 -4.30
N GLU A 24 -11.68 2.30 -5.29
CA GLU A 24 -11.75 0.83 -5.14
C GLU A 24 -10.42 0.22 -4.70
N ASP A 25 -9.28 0.77 -5.14
CA ASP A 25 -7.96 0.33 -4.69
C ASP A 25 -7.72 0.72 -3.23
N LEU A 26 -8.11 1.95 -2.86
CA LEU A 26 -7.95 2.47 -1.50
C LEU A 26 -8.82 1.69 -0.50
N GLU A 27 -10.05 1.38 -0.88
CA GLU A 27 -10.98 0.56 -0.11
C GLU A 27 -10.44 -0.87 0.06
N ALA A 28 -9.95 -1.48 -1.02
CA ALA A 28 -9.33 -2.80 -0.95
C ALA A 28 -8.17 -2.83 0.07
N ILE A 29 -7.26 -1.87 -0.02
CA ILE A 29 -6.11 -1.74 0.92
C ILE A 29 -6.61 -1.53 2.35
N TYR A 30 -7.64 -0.72 2.56
CA TYR A 30 -8.21 -0.45 3.88
C TYR A 30 -8.80 -1.71 4.52
N PHE A 31 -9.59 -2.48 3.77
CA PHE A 31 -10.25 -3.68 4.30
C PHE A 31 -9.31 -4.89 4.40
N GLN A 32 -8.44 -5.10 3.41
CA GLN A 32 -7.51 -6.23 3.39
C GLN A 32 -6.36 -6.04 4.35
N LYS A 33 -5.92 -4.78 4.56
CA LYS A 33 -4.74 -4.44 5.37
C LYS A 33 -3.47 -5.18 4.93
N THR A 34 -3.42 -5.62 3.68
CA THR A 34 -2.32 -6.38 3.07
C THR A 34 -2.39 -6.22 1.56
N PHE A 35 -1.33 -6.65 0.89
CA PHE A 35 -1.26 -6.80 -0.57
C PHE A 35 -0.98 -8.27 -0.90
N GLU A 36 -1.19 -8.64 -2.15
CA GLU A 36 -0.65 -9.90 -2.69
C GLU A 36 0.79 -9.67 -3.16
N ASP A 37 1.73 -10.42 -2.58
CA ASP A 37 3.15 -10.36 -2.96
C ASP A 37 3.37 -10.90 -4.37
N THR A 38 4.39 -10.38 -5.05
CA THR A 38 4.84 -10.90 -6.34
C THR A 38 6.26 -11.48 -6.23
N ASN A 39 6.78 -12.03 -7.34
CA ASN A 39 8.17 -12.46 -7.41
C ASN A 39 9.17 -11.28 -7.29
N ASN A 40 8.72 -10.06 -7.59
CA ASN A 40 9.58 -8.87 -7.64
C ASN A 40 9.47 -8.03 -6.38
N SER A 41 8.34 -8.09 -5.68
CA SER A 41 8.13 -7.26 -4.51
C SER A 41 7.23 -7.92 -3.48
N TYR A 42 7.42 -7.56 -2.21
CA TYR A 42 6.60 -8.05 -1.11
C TYR A 42 6.31 -6.95 -0.10
N TRP A 43 5.18 -7.10 0.61
CA TRP A 43 4.69 -6.16 1.60
C TRP A 43 5.06 -6.57 3.03
N GLU A 44 5.41 -5.58 3.86
CA GLU A 44 5.60 -5.79 5.30
C GLU A 44 4.91 -4.68 6.11
N GLU A 45 4.17 -5.08 7.16
CA GLU A 45 3.68 -4.15 8.18
C GLU A 45 4.86 -3.59 8.97
N VAL A 46 4.92 -2.27 9.11
CA VAL A 46 5.89 -1.58 9.96
C VAL A 46 5.23 -1.16 11.28
N GLU A 47 4.01 -0.63 11.20
CA GLU A 47 3.24 -0.19 12.37
C GLU A 47 1.74 -0.16 12.07
N ASN A 48 0.92 -0.60 13.02
CA ASN A 48 -0.53 -0.55 12.94
C ASN A 48 -1.10 0.32 14.08
N GLY A 49 -1.43 1.56 13.75
CA GLY A 49 -2.00 2.53 14.67
C GLY A 49 -3.53 2.50 14.64
N GLU A 50 -4.16 3.21 15.58
CA GLU A 50 -5.63 3.33 15.63
C GLU A 50 -6.22 3.97 14.36
N TYR A 51 -5.48 4.92 13.77
CA TYR A 51 -5.95 5.73 12.64
C TYR A 51 -5.02 5.69 11.42
N TYR A 52 -4.06 4.75 11.38
CA TYR A 52 -3.19 4.57 10.24
C TYR A 52 -2.53 3.19 10.22
N ILE A 53 -2.04 2.80 9.05
CA ILE A 53 -1.05 1.73 8.91
C ILE A 53 0.19 2.29 8.21
N ILE A 54 1.36 2.04 8.78
CA ILE A 54 2.65 2.24 8.13
C ILE A 54 3.10 0.88 7.63
N PHE A 55 3.45 0.82 6.37
CA PHE A 55 3.98 -0.38 5.75
C PHE A 55 5.13 -0.04 4.83
N LYS A 56 5.88 -1.06 4.44
CA LYS A 56 6.86 -0.93 3.37
C LYS A 56 6.61 -1.96 2.30
N ILE A 57 7.02 -1.62 1.08
CA ILE A 57 7.14 -2.58 -0.02
C ILE A 57 8.63 -2.72 -0.33
N VAL A 58 9.12 -3.95 -0.28
CA VAL A 58 10.49 -4.29 -0.63
C VAL A 58 10.52 -4.77 -2.07
N ILE A 59 11.27 -4.07 -2.92
CA ILE A 59 11.40 -4.34 -4.35
C ILE A 59 12.77 -5.00 -4.59
N ASN A 60 12.75 -6.12 -5.30
CA ASN A 60 13.91 -6.94 -5.67
C ASN A 60 14.80 -7.31 -4.46
N ASN A 61 14.23 -7.45 -3.26
CA ASN A 61 14.93 -7.74 -2.01
C ASN A 61 15.97 -6.68 -1.54
N PHE A 62 15.96 -5.46 -2.09
CA PHE A 62 16.93 -4.43 -1.67
C PHE A 62 16.37 -3.01 -1.57
N LEU A 63 15.37 -2.64 -2.37
CA LEU A 63 14.83 -1.29 -2.37
C LEU A 63 13.57 -1.26 -1.49
N GLU A 64 13.62 -0.50 -0.41
CA GLU A 64 12.47 -0.33 0.48
C GLU A 64 11.80 1.02 0.22
N ARG A 65 10.49 0.99 -0.01
CA ARG A 65 9.64 2.19 -0.06
C ARG A 65 8.66 2.14 1.10
N TYR A 66 8.61 3.20 1.89
CA TYR A 66 7.76 3.29 3.08
C TYR A 66 6.52 4.11 2.77
N PHE A 67 5.37 3.65 3.25
CA PHE A 67 4.08 4.26 3.00
C PHE A 67 3.29 4.40 4.28
N ILE A 68 2.43 5.42 4.35
CA ILE A 68 1.42 5.60 5.39
C ILE A 68 0.04 5.72 4.75
N LYS A 69 -0.87 4.83 5.14
CA LYS A 69 -2.31 4.90 4.80
C LYS A 69 -3.06 5.38 6.04
N THR A 70 -3.82 6.47 5.88
CA THR A 70 -4.75 6.91 6.94
C THR A 70 -6.01 6.05 6.95
N TYR A 71 -6.57 5.80 8.14
CA TYR A 71 -7.64 4.83 8.37
C TYR A 71 -9.03 5.41 8.07
N TYR A 72 -9.24 5.69 6.79
CA TYR A 72 -10.53 5.92 6.14
C TYR A 72 -10.62 4.99 4.94
N GLU A 73 -11.81 4.51 4.56
CA GLU A 73 -12.03 3.61 3.42
C GLU A 73 -11.27 4.10 2.17
N THR A 74 -11.51 5.33 1.76
CA THR A 74 -10.80 6.01 0.65
C THR A 74 -9.72 6.97 1.11
N GLY A 75 -9.20 6.80 2.33
CA GLY A 75 -8.15 7.68 2.87
C GLY A 75 -6.89 7.65 2.01
N PRO A 76 -6.16 8.77 1.88
CA PRO A 76 -4.97 8.84 1.04
C PRO A 76 -3.84 7.94 1.55
N ILE A 77 -2.96 7.57 0.62
CA ILE A 77 -1.67 6.93 0.88
C ILE A 77 -0.57 7.92 0.55
N PHE A 78 0.43 8.04 1.43
CA PHE A 78 1.60 8.87 1.20
C PHE A 78 2.86 8.04 1.26
N GLU A 79 3.82 8.32 0.38
CA GLU A 79 5.17 7.77 0.48
C GLU A 79 6.01 8.62 1.44
N VAL A 80 6.60 7.96 2.44
CA VAL A 80 7.45 8.59 3.45
C VAL A 80 8.86 8.70 2.89
N LYS A 81 9.28 9.93 2.55
CA LYS A 81 10.63 10.22 2.07
C LYS A 81 11.37 11.10 3.07
N TYR A 82 12.57 10.69 3.45
CA TYR A 82 13.49 11.58 4.15
C TYR A 82 13.97 12.66 3.18
N LYS A 83 13.60 13.92 3.45
CA LYS A 83 14.13 15.07 2.73
C LYS A 83 15.36 15.58 3.49
N ARG A 84 16.53 15.39 2.88
CA ARG A 84 17.78 15.98 3.37
C ARG A 84 17.86 17.46 3.06
#